data_AF-A0AAJ0HAQ6-F1
#
_entry.id   AF-A0AAJ0HAQ6-F1
#
_cell.length_a   1.000
_cell.length_b   1.000
_cell.length_c   1.000
_cell.angle_alpha   90.00
_cell.angle_beta   90.00
_cell.angle_gamma   90.00
#
_symmetry.space_group_name_H-M   'P 1'
#
loop_
_entity.id
_entity.type
_entity.pdbx_description
1 polymer ?
#
loop_
_entity_poly.entity_id
_entity_poly.type
_entity_poly.pdbx_seq_one_letter_code
_entity_poly.pdbx_strand_id
1 'polypeptide(L)'
;MLNELISAPARDRLPYKIVEVPGKGMGVVALRRFKRYEQIMLDYATLLVDISFASEIPAQQGYRLLRLAVDQLSEPSSVLELGQSNSMARDAVENVLRTNAFHTILGDEPHMALYPDVSRINHACKPNAYTRFIPKSQQVSVAAAKDIQPGEEITISYITLGQTYPERKEALQLWGFNCTCSLCMSSPAQVAASDERRRQIADLRSEAISAFQTGRSYQALRITRQVVNLLPAEELFPLYSEQYENMARVYFVLRDREKAEKYAKLSLDVLAEQGYIDRVKPELLDTMWKRFADEQAGKV
;
A
#
# COMPACT_ATOMS: atom_id res chain seq x y z
N MET A 1 4.42 -11.23 37.50
CA MET A 1 5.15 -10.02 37.07
C MET A 1 5.22 -10.00 35.54
N LEU A 2 4.12 -9.68 34.88
CA LEU A 2 4.01 -9.57 33.41
C LEU A 2 3.03 -8.43 33.14
N ASN A 3 3.45 -7.22 33.49
CA ASN A 3 2.72 -5.96 33.29
C ASN A 3 3.64 -4.92 32.63
N GLU A 4 4.48 -5.36 31.70
CA GLU A 4 5.03 -4.44 30.70
C GLU A 4 4.05 -4.41 29.52
N LEU A 5 2.93 -3.72 29.76
CA LEU A 5 2.17 -3.09 28.70
C LEU A 5 3.17 -2.24 27.91
N ILE A 6 3.34 -2.56 26.64
CA ILE A 6 4.03 -1.72 25.67
C ILE A 6 3.26 -0.39 25.66
N SER A 7 3.70 0.55 26.49
CA SER A 7 3.26 1.94 26.41
C SER A 7 3.57 2.39 24.99
N ALA A 8 2.53 2.77 24.23
CA ALA A 8 2.74 3.58 23.05
C ALA A 8 3.67 4.74 23.46
N PRO A 9 4.72 5.06 22.68
CA PRO A 9 5.59 6.18 23.02
C PRO A 9 4.73 7.42 23.20
N ALA A 10 4.92 8.15 24.30
CA ALA A 10 4.27 9.44 24.50
C ALA A 10 4.43 10.29 23.22
N ARG A 11 3.34 10.93 22.74
CA ARG A 11 3.30 11.64 21.44
C ARG A 11 4.49 12.60 21.23
N ASP A 12 5.09 13.13 22.29
CA ASP A 12 6.28 13.99 22.28
C ASP A 12 7.61 13.29 21.93
N ARG A 13 7.63 11.97 21.75
CA ARG A 13 8.85 11.19 21.42
C ARG A 13 8.80 10.55 20.03
N LEU A 14 7.77 10.83 19.24
CA LEU A 14 7.65 10.25 17.89
C LEU A 14 8.74 10.83 16.97
N PRO A 15 9.31 10.03 16.04
CA PRO A 15 10.32 10.49 15.09
C PRO A 15 9.73 11.32 13.93
N TYR A 16 8.47 11.71 14.05
CA TYR A 16 7.69 12.52 13.12
C TYR A 16 6.73 13.41 13.92
N LYS A 17 6.17 14.43 13.26
CA LYS A 17 5.09 15.26 13.80
C LYS A 17 3.97 15.43 12.79
N ILE A 18 2.76 15.61 13.29
CA ILE A 18 1.60 15.98 12.48
C ILE A 18 1.51 17.51 12.46
N VAL A 19 1.48 18.10 11.28
CA VAL A 19 1.46 19.56 11.08
C VAL A 19 0.51 19.94 9.95
N GLU A 20 0.08 21.19 9.91
CA GLU A 20 -0.60 21.71 8.72
C GLU A 20 0.41 21.82 7.56
N VAL A 21 0.07 21.21 6.43
CA VAL A 21 0.81 21.25 5.18
C VAL A 21 0.02 22.14 4.20
N PRO A 22 0.63 23.21 3.67
CA PRO A 22 -0.06 24.15 2.80
C PRO A 22 -0.79 23.47 1.63
N GLY A 23 -2.10 23.71 1.54
CA GLY A 23 -2.95 23.16 0.48
C GLY A 23 -3.28 21.66 0.59
N LYS A 24 -2.86 20.98 1.68
CA LYS A 24 -3.14 19.56 1.92
C LYS A 24 -3.80 19.26 3.26
N GLY A 25 -4.02 20.27 4.11
CA GLY A 25 -4.53 20.07 5.46
C GLY A 25 -3.45 19.48 6.37
N MET A 26 -3.81 18.61 7.31
CA MET A 26 -2.83 17.97 8.19
C MET A 26 -2.00 16.93 7.43
N GLY A 27 -0.70 16.87 7.72
CA GLY A 27 0.24 15.91 7.13
C GLY A 27 1.31 15.48 8.13
N VAL A 28 2.03 14.42 7.81
CA VAL A 28 3.11 13.87 8.65
C VAL A 28 4.46 14.32 8.12
N VAL A 29 5.29 14.92 8.98
CA VAL A 29 6.63 15.40 8.63
C VAL A 29 7.68 14.72 9.49
N ALA A 30 8.76 14.25 8.87
CA ALA A 30 9.87 13.60 9.55
C ALA A 30 10.65 14.58 10.46
N LEU A 31 10.96 14.17 11.69
CA LEU A 31 11.81 14.94 12.62
C LEU A 31 13.27 14.49 12.61
N ARG A 32 13.54 13.33 12.03
CA ARG A 32 14.88 12.78 11.83
C ARG A 32 14.97 12.12 10.46
N ARG A 33 16.18 11.75 10.06
CA ARG A 33 16.37 10.91 8.87
C ARG A 33 15.80 9.51 9.12
N PHE A 34 15.04 9.00 8.15
CA PHE A 34 14.72 7.57 8.03
C PHE A 34 15.52 6.97 6.89
N LYS A 35 16.13 5.82 7.11
CA LYS A 35 16.76 5.05 6.03
C LYS A 35 15.69 4.33 5.22
N ARG A 36 15.97 4.04 3.95
CA ARG A 36 15.16 3.14 3.14
C ARG A 36 14.83 1.86 3.91
N TYR A 37 13.54 1.51 3.88
CA TYR A 37 12.88 0.38 4.55
C TYR A 37 12.82 0.43 6.08
N GLU A 38 13.28 1.52 6.68
CA GLU A 38 13.09 1.72 8.12
C GLU A 38 11.60 1.93 8.45
N GLN A 39 11.13 1.29 9.52
CA GLN A 39 9.78 1.50 10.03
C GLN A 39 9.66 2.91 10.62
N ILE A 40 8.63 3.64 10.17
CA ILE A 40 8.32 5.02 10.54
C ILE A 40 7.26 5.05 11.65
N MET A 41 6.18 4.30 11.43
CA MET A 41 4.95 4.35 12.22
C MET A 41 4.36 2.95 12.35
N LEU A 42 3.71 2.68 13.48
CA LEU A 42 2.85 1.52 13.69
C LEU A 42 1.54 2.03 14.27
N ASP A 43 0.43 1.65 13.66
CA ASP A 43 -0.91 2.08 14.00
C ASP A 43 -1.84 0.87 14.12
N TYR A 44 -2.94 1.05 14.85
CA TYR A 44 -3.87 0.00 15.25
C TYR A 44 -5.28 0.38 14.81
N ALA A 45 -6.03 -0.62 14.33
CA ALA A 45 -7.40 -0.38 13.93
C ALA A 45 -8.22 0.14 15.13
N THR A 46 -8.69 1.38 15.02
CA THR A 46 -9.51 2.04 16.05
C THR A 46 -11.00 1.79 15.82
N LEU A 47 -11.40 1.67 14.54
CA LEU A 47 -12.72 1.21 14.14
C LEU A 47 -12.56 0.09 13.11
N LEU A 48 -13.39 -0.95 13.27
CA LEU A 48 -13.58 -2.02 12.31
C LEU A 48 -15.08 -2.10 12.00
N VAL A 49 -15.43 -1.95 10.73
CA VAL A 49 -16.81 -1.95 10.26
C VAL A 49 -16.91 -2.97 9.13
N ASP A 50 -17.75 -3.98 9.31
CA ASP A 50 -18.07 -4.95 8.25
C ASP A 50 -18.58 -4.22 7.00
N ILE A 51 -18.11 -4.58 5.80
CA ILE A 51 -18.55 -3.89 4.59
C ILE A 51 -20.05 -4.08 4.29
N SER A 52 -20.65 -5.18 4.74
CA SER A 52 -22.10 -5.44 4.60
C SER A 52 -22.95 -4.50 5.46
N PHE A 53 -22.35 -3.84 6.46
CA PHE A 53 -23.03 -2.92 7.38
C PHE A 53 -23.85 -1.86 6.64
N ALA A 54 -23.31 -1.31 5.56
CA ALA A 54 -23.98 -0.27 4.78
C ALA A 54 -25.20 -0.78 3.99
N SER A 55 -25.24 -2.07 3.63
CA SER A 55 -26.37 -2.69 2.93
C SER A 55 -27.40 -3.34 3.85
N GLU A 56 -26.98 -3.79 5.04
CA GLU A 56 -27.85 -4.55 5.94
C GLU A 56 -28.54 -3.69 7.01
N ILE A 57 -27.96 -2.54 7.35
CA ILE A 57 -28.48 -1.67 8.41
C ILE A 57 -29.11 -0.41 7.81
N PRO A 58 -30.35 -0.05 8.20
CA PRO A 58 -30.95 1.22 7.79
C PRO A 58 -30.05 2.41 8.16
N ALA A 59 -29.82 3.33 7.22
CA ALA A 59 -28.82 4.41 7.37
C ALA A 59 -28.90 5.18 8.70
N GLN A 60 -30.10 5.56 9.16
CA GLN A 60 -30.29 6.26 10.44
C GLN A 60 -29.87 5.42 11.65
N GLN A 61 -30.09 4.11 11.60
CA GLN A 61 -29.60 3.20 12.63
C GLN A 61 -28.08 3.05 12.52
N GLY A 62 -27.55 2.94 11.30
CA GLY A 62 -26.12 2.87 11.03
C GLY A 62 -25.37 4.05 11.63
N TYR A 63 -25.85 5.28 11.40
CA TYR A 63 -25.25 6.51 11.97
C TYR A 63 -25.20 6.49 13.50
N ARG A 64 -26.27 6.01 14.16
CA ARG A 64 -26.29 5.89 15.62
C ARG A 64 -25.26 4.88 16.12
N LEU A 65 -25.11 3.74 15.45
CA LEU A 65 -24.13 2.72 15.81
C LEU A 65 -22.69 3.20 15.60
N LEU A 66 -22.42 3.89 14.50
CA LEU A 66 -21.10 4.47 14.21
C LEU A 66 -20.70 5.52 15.25
N ARG A 67 -21.60 6.44 15.61
CA ARG A 67 -21.36 7.42 16.68
C ARG A 67 -21.14 6.74 18.02
N LEU A 68 -21.99 5.78 18.37
CA LEU A 68 -21.85 5.02 19.61
C LEU A 68 -20.51 4.29 19.70
N ALA A 69 -19.98 3.76 18.58
CA ALA A 69 -18.66 3.15 18.55
C ALA A 69 -17.53 4.18 18.77
N VAL A 70 -17.63 5.35 18.15
CA VAL A 70 -16.65 6.44 18.32
C VAL A 70 -16.69 7.05 19.73
N ASP A 71 -17.87 7.25 20.29
CA ASP A 71 -18.07 7.82 21.64
C ASP A 71 -17.55 6.89 22.75
N GLN A 72 -17.38 5.60 22.47
CA GLN A 72 -16.79 4.62 23.38
C GLN A 72 -15.25 4.60 23.36
N LEU A 73 -14.62 5.30 22.42
CA LEU A 73 -13.16 5.42 22.38
C LEU A 73 -12.68 6.27 23.56
N SER A 74 -11.47 5.99 24.05
CA SER A 74 -10.83 6.86 25.04
C SER A 74 -10.60 8.27 24.51
N GLU A 75 -10.33 8.40 23.20
CA GLU A 75 -10.07 9.67 22.53
C GLU A 75 -10.90 9.78 21.23
N PRO A 76 -12.21 10.10 21.30
CA PRO A 76 -13.08 10.19 20.11
C PRO A 76 -12.58 11.21 19.08
N SER A 77 -11.89 12.26 19.52
CA SER A 77 -11.26 13.28 18.67
C SER A 77 -10.25 12.70 17.68
N SER A 78 -9.59 11.58 18.02
CA SER A 78 -8.66 10.88 17.13
C SER A 78 -9.30 10.47 15.79
N VAL A 79 -10.62 10.24 15.80
CA VAL A 79 -11.42 9.92 14.62
C VAL A 79 -12.08 11.18 14.05
N LEU A 80 -12.74 11.96 14.90
CA LEU A 80 -13.59 13.08 14.45
C LEU A 80 -12.82 14.24 13.81
N GLU A 81 -11.53 14.39 14.13
CA GLU A 81 -10.65 15.42 13.56
C GLU A 81 -9.92 14.97 12.28
N LEU A 82 -10.21 13.78 11.76
CA LEU A 82 -9.67 13.31 10.48
C LEU A 82 -10.30 14.05 9.30
N GLY A 83 -9.58 14.05 8.18
CA GLY A 83 -10.02 14.71 6.95
C GLY A 83 -11.34 14.11 6.42
N GLN A 84 -12.18 14.94 5.85
CA GLN A 84 -13.48 14.54 5.33
C GLN A 84 -13.64 15.07 3.90
N SER A 85 -13.92 14.18 2.93
CA SER A 85 -13.95 14.56 1.52
C SER A 85 -15.34 14.99 1.00
N ASN A 86 -16.41 14.81 1.76
CA ASN A 86 -17.77 15.15 1.33
C ASN A 86 -18.45 16.15 2.28
N SER A 87 -18.63 17.39 1.84
CA SER A 87 -19.33 18.42 2.62
C SER A 87 -20.84 18.17 2.78
N MET A 88 -21.41 17.27 1.98
CA MET A 88 -22.84 16.92 1.99
C MET A 88 -23.14 15.62 2.75
N ALA A 89 -22.16 15.06 3.47
CA ALA A 89 -22.37 13.85 4.24
C ALA A 89 -23.41 14.07 5.36
N ARG A 90 -24.26 13.07 5.59
CA ARG A 90 -25.32 13.12 6.62
C ARG A 90 -24.81 12.78 8.01
N ASP A 91 -23.66 12.14 8.09
CA ASP A 91 -23.00 11.73 9.33
C ASP A 91 -21.49 11.95 9.25
N ALA A 92 -20.90 12.46 10.33
CA ALA A 92 -19.48 12.80 10.39
C ALA A 92 -18.58 11.55 10.44
N VAL A 93 -18.98 10.50 11.17
CA VAL A 93 -18.18 9.27 11.31
C VAL A 93 -18.19 8.50 9.99
N GLU A 94 -19.35 8.38 9.35
CA GLU A 94 -19.45 7.81 8.00
C GLU A 94 -18.58 8.59 7.00
N ASN A 95 -18.55 9.92 7.08
CA ASN A 95 -17.72 10.75 6.22
C ASN A 95 -16.23 10.47 6.42
N VAL A 96 -15.79 10.40 7.68
CA VAL A 96 -14.43 10.04 8.04
C VAL A 96 -14.08 8.65 7.50
N LEU A 97 -14.93 7.65 7.71
CA LEU A 97 -14.68 6.29 7.23
C LEU A 97 -14.52 6.23 5.70
N ARG A 98 -15.41 6.89 4.95
CA ARG A 98 -15.31 6.90 3.48
C ARG A 98 -14.00 7.50 2.97
N THR A 99 -13.46 8.50 3.66
CA THR A 99 -12.24 9.20 3.22
C THR A 99 -10.96 8.51 3.71
N ASN A 100 -10.99 7.86 4.87
CA ASN A 100 -9.79 7.45 5.61
C ASN A 100 -9.67 5.94 5.86
N ALA A 101 -10.73 5.17 5.67
CA ALA A 101 -10.70 3.74 5.96
C ALA A 101 -9.93 2.96 4.90
N PHE A 102 -9.32 1.87 5.36
CA PHE A 102 -8.59 0.91 4.55
C PHE A 102 -9.36 -0.40 4.51
N HIS A 103 -9.23 -1.14 3.41
CA HIS A 103 -9.74 -2.50 3.35
C HIS A 103 -8.88 -3.44 4.21
N THR A 104 -9.53 -4.29 5.01
CA THR A 104 -8.89 -5.38 5.76
C THR A 104 -9.76 -6.62 5.72
N ILE A 105 -9.24 -7.74 6.23
CA ILE A 105 -9.99 -9.00 6.41
C ILE A 105 -9.91 -9.37 7.89
N LEU A 106 -11.05 -9.70 8.48
CA LEU A 106 -11.17 -10.17 9.86
C LEU A 106 -12.08 -11.41 9.86
N GLY A 107 -11.53 -12.56 10.31
CA GLY A 107 -12.30 -13.81 10.33
C GLY A 107 -12.80 -14.24 8.95
N ASP A 108 -11.98 -14.06 7.92
CA ASP A 108 -12.28 -14.29 6.50
C ASP A 108 -13.32 -13.35 5.87
N GLU A 109 -13.87 -12.41 6.65
CA GLU A 109 -14.83 -11.43 6.16
C GLU A 109 -14.16 -10.06 5.89
N PRO A 110 -14.52 -9.38 4.79
CA PRO A 110 -14.01 -8.06 4.46
C PRO A 110 -14.55 -6.96 5.39
N HIS A 111 -13.66 -6.06 5.80
CA HIS A 111 -13.98 -4.95 6.70
C HIS A 111 -13.33 -3.65 6.21
N MET A 112 -13.94 -2.53 6.58
CA MET A 112 -13.29 -1.22 6.62
C MET A 112 -12.60 -1.05 7.97
N ALA A 113 -11.33 -0.66 7.95
CA ALA A 113 -10.53 -0.40 9.14
C ALA A 113 -10.03 1.05 9.14
N LEU A 114 -10.20 1.75 10.26
CA LEU A 114 -9.70 3.10 10.45
C LEU A 114 -8.44 3.09 11.31
N TYR A 115 -7.38 3.71 10.82
CA TYR A 115 -6.06 3.82 11.45
C TYR A 115 -5.72 5.31 11.61
N PRO A 116 -6.08 5.97 12.73
CA PRO A 116 -6.04 7.42 12.86
C PRO A 116 -4.70 8.08 12.55
N ASP A 117 -3.58 7.49 12.95
CA ASP A 117 -2.25 8.06 12.72
C ASP A 117 -1.83 7.90 11.26
N VAL A 118 -2.11 6.74 10.65
CA VAL A 118 -1.85 6.50 9.22
C VAL A 118 -2.73 7.37 8.33
N SER A 119 -3.97 7.63 8.74
CA SER A 119 -4.91 8.51 8.03
C SER A 119 -4.47 9.99 8.01
N ARG A 120 -3.42 10.37 8.76
CA ARG A 120 -2.78 11.70 8.66
C ARG A 120 -1.74 11.79 7.55
N ILE A 121 -1.34 10.68 6.93
CA ILE A 121 -0.29 10.66 5.91
C ILE A 121 -0.89 11.03 4.55
N ASN A 122 -0.42 12.12 3.95
CA ASN A 122 -0.90 12.61 2.66
C ASN A 122 -0.48 11.73 1.47
N HIS A 123 -1.22 11.88 0.38
CA HIS A 123 -0.93 11.23 -0.88
C HIS A 123 0.27 11.84 -1.63
N ALA A 124 1.07 10.98 -2.26
CA ALA A 124 1.86 11.34 -3.43
C ALA A 124 1.81 10.24 -4.50
N CYS A 125 1.76 10.62 -5.78
CA CYS A 125 1.81 9.68 -6.91
C CYS A 125 3.19 9.00 -7.08
N LYS A 126 4.20 9.55 -6.39
CA LYS A 126 5.57 9.06 -6.29
C LYS A 126 6.00 9.13 -4.81
N PRO A 127 5.45 8.25 -3.96
CA PRO A 127 5.57 8.36 -2.51
C PRO A 127 6.97 8.04 -2.01
N ASN A 128 7.29 8.50 -0.79
CA ASN A 128 8.53 8.15 -0.09
C ASN A 128 8.33 7.11 1.01
N ALA A 129 7.09 6.66 1.27
CA ALA A 129 6.74 5.58 2.20
C ALA A 129 5.65 4.66 1.62
N TYR A 130 5.46 3.49 2.25
CA TYR A 130 4.41 2.53 1.93
C TYR A 130 3.83 1.90 3.20
N THR A 131 2.61 1.40 3.09
CA THR A 131 1.90 0.70 4.17
C THR A 131 2.14 -0.81 4.06
N ARG A 132 2.22 -1.47 5.22
CA ARG A 132 2.19 -2.92 5.38
C ARG A 132 1.06 -3.26 6.34
N PHE A 133 0.07 -3.97 5.84
CA PHE A 133 -1.03 -4.49 6.64
C PHE A 133 -0.59 -5.77 7.32
N ILE A 134 -0.92 -5.90 8.62
CA ILE A 134 -0.64 -7.07 9.43
C ILE A 134 -2.01 -7.62 9.88
N PRO A 135 -2.69 -8.44 9.04
CA PRO A 135 -4.09 -8.82 9.27
C PRO A 135 -4.31 -9.54 10.61
N LYS A 136 -3.36 -10.39 11.02
CA LYS A 136 -3.47 -11.18 12.27
C LYS A 136 -3.66 -10.31 13.52
N SER A 137 -3.13 -9.10 13.51
CA SER A 137 -3.20 -8.18 14.64
C SER A 137 -3.95 -6.88 14.32
N GLN A 138 -4.58 -6.79 13.14
CA GLN A 138 -5.25 -5.58 12.63
C GLN A 138 -4.40 -4.32 12.83
N GLN A 139 -3.12 -4.43 12.46
CA GLN A 139 -2.15 -3.34 12.53
C GLN A 139 -1.76 -2.89 11.14
N VAL A 140 -1.41 -1.62 11.01
CA VAL A 140 -0.73 -1.09 9.83
C VAL A 140 0.59 -0.49 10.28
N SER A 141 1.67 -0.93 9.62
CA SER A 141 2.95 -0.24 9.74
C SER A 141 3.25 0.55 8.49
N VAL A 142 3.95 1.67 8.66
CA VAL A 142 4.45 2.49 7.56
C VAL A 142 5.96 2.39 7.57
N ALA A 143 6.55 2.12 6.41
CA ALA A 143 7.99 2.06 6.24
C ALA A 143 8.45 2.95 5.10
N ALA A 144 9.69 3.44 5.19
CA ALA A 144 10.28 4.31 4.19
C ALA A 144 10.55 3.52 2.88
N ALA A 145 10.09 4.02 1.73
CA ALA A 145 10.40 3.44 0.42
C ALA A 145 11.80 3.82 -0.06
N LYS A 146 12.32 4.93 0.45
CA LYS A 146 13.64 5.52 0.20
C LYS A 146 14.05 6.33 1.42
N ASP A 147 15.29 6.83 1.44
CA ASP A 147 15.72 7.73 2.51
C ASP A 147 14.81 8.96 2.58
N ILE A 148 14.39 9.32 3.80
CA ILE A 148 13.56 10.51 4.08
C ILE A 148 14.38 11.41 5.00
N GLN A 149 14.54 12.69 4.63
CA GLN A 149 15.30 13.66 5.42
C GLN A 149 14.43 14.35 6.49
N PRO A 150 15.03 14.88 7.57
CA PRO A 150 14.31 15.74 8.50
C PRO A 150 13.64 16.91 7.77
N GLY A 151 12.38 17.18 8.08
CA GLY A 151 11.58 18.22 7.44
C GLY A 151 10.85 17.78 6.16
N GLU A 152 11.14 16.60 5.60
CA GLU A 152 10.36 16.07 4.49
C GLU A 152 9.00 15.55 4.95
N GLU A 153 7.97 15.82 4.13
CA GLU A 153 6.65 15.22 4.30
C GLU A 153 6.73 13.72 3.97
N ILE A 154 6.19 12.90 4.88
CA ILE A 154 6.02 11.46 4.69
C ILE A 154 4.73 11.26 3.90
N THR A 155 4.80 10.53 2.80
CA THR A 155 3.70 10.35 1.85
C THR A 155 3.56 8.89 1.45
N ILE A 156 2.31 8.46 1.26
CA ILE A 156 1.96 7.13 0.72
C ILE A 156 1.15 7.29 -0.56
N SER A 157 0.91 6.20 -1.30
CA SER A 157 -0.05 6.21 -2.40
C SER A 157 -1.42 5.77 -1.91
N TYR A 158 -2.48 6.52 -2.26
CA TYR A 158 -3.87 6.13 -1.98
C TYR A 158 -4.47 5.30 -3.12
N ILE A 159 -3.79 5.31 -4.26
CA ILE A 159 -4.21 4.69 -5.51
C ILE A 159 -3.15 3.69 -5.96
N THR A 160 -3.51 2.86 -6.94
CA THR A 160 -2.59 1.92 -7.57
C THR A 160 -1.38 2.65 -8.16
N LEU A 161 -0.18 2.19 -7.82
CA LEU A 161 1.05 2.72 -8.37
C LEU A 161 1.18 2.37 -9.86
N GLY A 162 1.86 3.24 -10.62
CA GLY A 162 2.13 3.01 -12.04
C GLY A 162 1.07 3.57 -13.00
N GLN A 163 0.01 4.22 -12.51
CA GLN A 163 -1.00 4.89 -13.34
C GLN A 163 -0.47 6.20 -13.97
N THR A 164 -0.97 6.55 -15.16
CA THR A 164 -0.74 7.80 -15.90
C THR A 164 -1.41 9.01 -15.24
N TYR A 165 -1.05 10.24 -15.62
CA TYR A 165 -1.61 11.45 -15.00
C TYR A 165 -3.14 11.53 -15.09
N PRO A 166 -3.79 11.27 -16.25
CA PRO A 166 -5.25 11.25 -16.33
C PRO A 166 -5.88 10.23 -15.39
N GLU A 167 -5.37 8.99 -15.36
CA GLU A 167 -5.87 7.91 -14.50
C GLU A 167 -5.70 8.25 -13.01
N ARG A 168 -4.55 8.83 -12.62
CA ARG A 168 -4.31 9.28 -11.25
C ARG A 168 -5.27 10.40 -10.86
N LYS A 169 -5.52 11.35 -11.75
CA LYS A 169 -6.45 12.46 -11.50
C LYS A 169 -7.89 11.97 -11.32
N GLU A 170 -8.31 10.98 -12.12
CA GLU A 170 -9.61 10.33 -12.01
C GLU A 170 -9.73 9.54 -10.69
N ALA A 171 -8.75 8.69 -10.39
CA ALA A 171 -8.76 7.87 -9.17
C ALA A 171 -8.78 8.72 -7.89
N LEU A 172 -8.12 9.88 -7.90
CA LEU A 172 -8.08 10.79 -6.74
C LEU A 172 -9.37 11.61 -6.53
N GLN A 173 -10.34 11.59 -7.45
CA GLN A 173 -11.61 12.30 -7.27
C GLN A 173 -12.34 11.87 -5.99
N LEU A 174 -12.17 10.62 -5.55
CA LEU A 174 -12.74 10.10 -4.32
C LEU A 174 -12.36 10.92 -3.06
N TRP A 175 -11.17 11.52 -3.06
CA TRP A 175 -10.67 12.34 -1.96
C TRP A 175 -10.91 13.84 -2.16
N GLY A 176 -11.38 14.26 -3.34
CA GLY A 176 -11.76 15.65 -3.59
C GLY A 176 -10.60 16.67 -3.64
N PHE A 177 -9.37 16.23 -3.95
CA PHE A 177 -8.22 17.13 -4.10
C PHE A 177 -7.49 16.96 -5.44
N ASN A 178 -6.75 18.00 -5.85
CA ASN A 178 -5.80 17.92 -6.96
C ASN A 178 -4.39 17.65 -6.43
N CYS A 179 -3.75 16.56 -6.87
CA CYS A 179 -2.43 16.20 -6.36
C CYS A 179 -1.35 17.20 -6.80
N THR A 180 -0.60 17.72 -5.83
CA THR A 180 0.51 18.66 -6.02
C THR A 180 1.89 18.02 -5.76
N CYS A 181 1.99 16.68 -5.83
CA CYS A 181 3.28 16.01 -5.65
C CYS A 181 4.27 16.34 -6.79
N SER A 182 5.55 16.03 -6.57
CA SER A 182 6.62 16.32 -7.55
C SER A 182 6.36 15.77 -8.94
N LEU A 183 5.68 14.62 -9.05
CA LEU A 183 5.31 14.04 -10.34
C LEU A 183 4.21 14.86 -11.04
N CYS A 184 3.18 15.30 -10.33
CA CYS A 184 2.06 16.04 -10.90
C CYS A 184 2.39 17.52 -11.16
N MET A 185 3.33 18.09 -10.40
CA MET A 185 3.82 19.46 -10.57
C MET A 185 5.02 19.57 -11.51
N SER A 186 5.47 18.46 -12.10
CA SER A 186 6.54 18.46 -13.10
C SER A 186 6.11 19.19 -14.39
N SER A 187 7.08 19.52 -15.25
CA SER A 187 6.75 20.15 -16.54
C SER A 187 5.89 19.21 -17.41
N PRO A 188 5.05 19.74 -18.34
CA PRO A 188 4.22 18.92 -19.22
C PRO A 188 5.00 17.85 -19.99
N ALA A 189 6.24 18.17 -20.42
CA ALA A 189 7.11 17.22 -21.10
C ALA A 189 7.57 16.07 -20.18
N GLN A 190 7.89 16.36 -18.92
CA GLN A 190 8.26 15.34 -17.93
C GLN A 190 7.07 14.45 -17.56
N VAL A 191 5.88 15.04 -17.42
CA VAL A 191 4.64 14.29 -17.17
C VAL A 191 4.35 13.36 -18.35
N ALA A 192 4.42 13.87 -19.59
CA ALA A 192 4.20 13.05 -20.79
C ALA A 192 5.20 11.89 -20.90
N ALA A 193 6.48 12.13 -20.61
CA ALA A 193 7.51 11.09 -20.62
C ALA A 193 7.28 10.03 -19.51
N SER A 194 6.84 10.44 -18.32
CA SER A 194 6.47 9.50 -17.25
C SER A 194 5.23 8.69 -17.62
N ASP A 195 4.21 9.32 -18.18
CA ASP A 195 2.99 8.65 -18.63
C ASP A 195 3.29 7.62 -19.72
N GLU A 196 4.21 7.92 -20.64
CA GLU A 196 4.65 6.96 -21.66
C GLU A 196 5.33 5.74 -21.04
N ARG A 197 6.27 5.94 -20.12
CA ARG A 197 6.91 4.81 -19.41
C ARG A 197 5.90 3.98 -18.62
N ARG A 198 4.93 4.64 -18.00
CA ARG A 198 3.88 3.99 -17.19
C ARG A 198 2.93 3.15 -18.04
N ARG A 199 2.49 3.67 -19.19
CA ARG A 199 1.74 2.88 -20.21
C ARG A 199 2.56 1.69 -20.67
N GLN A 200 3.82 1.92 -21.05
CA GLN A 200 4.71 0.85 -21.49
C GLN A 200 4.89 -0.24 -20.41
N ILE A 201 5.03 0.13 -19.14
CA ILE A 201 5.10 -0.83 -18.02
C ILE A 201 3.80 -1.64 -17.92
N ALA A 202 2.64 -0.99 -17.99
CA ALA A 202 1.34 -1.66 -17.89
C ALA A 202 1.10 -2.63 -19.05
N ASP A 203 1.41 -2.21 -20.28
CA ASP A 203 1.27 -3.01 -21.49
C ASP A 203 2.20 -4.22 -21.47
N LEU A 204 3.48 -4.03 -21.14
CA LEU A 204 4.46 -5.11 -21.05
C LEU A 204 4.10 -6.11 -19.94
N ARG A 205 3.56 -5.65 -18.80
CA ARG A 205 3.08 -6.58 -17.75
C ARG A 205 1.95 -7.46 -18.26
N SER A 206 0.98 -6.88 -18.96
CA SER A 206 -0.14 -7.61 -19.56
C SER A 206 0.33 -8.58 -20.66
N GLU A 207 1.27 -8.14 -21.51
CA GLU A 207 1.87 -8.99 -22.55
C GLU A 207 2.67 -10.15 -21.96
N ALA A 208 3.42 -9.93 -20.87
CA ALA A 208 4.18 -10.99 -20.19
C ALA A 208 3.25 -12.08 -19.63
N ILE A 209 2.15 -11.68 -18.98
CA ILE A 209 1.12 -12.59 -18.46
C ILE A 209 0.51 -13.39 -19.61
N SER A 210 0.09 -12.73 -20.68
CA SER A 210 -0.48 -13.39 -21.87
C SER A 210 0.51 -14.35 -22.53
N ALA A 211 1.78 -13.96 -22.68
CA ALA A 211 2.82 -14.80 -23.22
C ALA A 211 3.03 -16.06 -22.36
N PHE A 212 3.03 -15.92 -21.03
CA PHE A 212 3.14 -17.06 -20.12
C PHE A 212 1.94 -18.01 -20.24
N GLN A 213 0.72 -17.48 -20.18
CA GLN A 213 -0.53 -18.25 -20.29
C GLN A 213 -0.66 -19.00 -21.63
N THR A 214 -0.07 -18.47 -22.70
CA THR A 214 -0.06 -19.08 -24.04
C THR A 214 1.17 -19.97 -24.29
N GLY A 215 1.93 -20.31 -23.24
CA GLY A 215 3.08 -21.23 -23.33
C GLY A 215 4.36 -20.60 -23.90
N ARG A 216 4.36 -19.30 -24.24
CA ARG A 216 5.51 -18.56 -24.80
C ARG A 216 6.47 -18.09 -23.70
N SER A 217 7.00 -19.05 -22.94
CA SER A 217 7.82 -18.82 -21.75
C SER A 217 9.03 -17.90 -21.98
N TYR A 218 9.81 -18.10 -23.06
CA TYR A 218 10.96 -17.24 -23.36
C TYR A 218 10.57 -15.79 -23.71
N GLN A 219 9.42 -15.60 -24.36
CA GLN A 219 8.88 -14.28 -24.63
C GLN A 219 8.46 -13.62 -23.32
N ALA A 220 7.75 -14.32 -22.44
CA ALA A 220 7.39 -13.82 -21.11
C ALA A 220 8.63 -13.35 -20.34
N LEU A 221 9.70 -14.17 -20.28
CA LEU A 221 10.96 -13.78 -19.62
C LEU A 221 11.60 -12.52 -20.23
N ARG A 222 11.61 -12.40 -21.56
CA ARG A 222 12.16 -11.23 -22.26
C ARG A 222 11.38 -9.96 -21.87
N ILE A 223 10.06 -10.04 -21.88
CA ILE A 223 9.17 -8.92 -21.57
C ILE A 223 9.26 -8.55 -20.09
N THR A 224 9.23 -9.52 -19.17
CA THR A 224 9.37 -9.24 -17.72
C THR A 224 10.70 -8.55 -17.41
N ARG A 225 11.79 -8.89 -18.10
CA ARG A 225 13.06 -8.14 -17.97
C ARG A 225 12.96 -6.69 -18.44
N GLN A 226 12.21 -6.42 -19.51
CA GLN A 226 11.96 -5.05 -19.96
C GLN A 226 11.18 -4.26 -18.92
N VAL A 227 10.16 -4.87 -18.29
CA VAL A 227 9.43 -4.27 -17.17
C VAL A 227 10.38 -3.88 -16.04
N VAL A 228 11.18 -4.83 -15.55
CA VAL A 228 12.14 -4.60 -14.45
C VAL A 228 13.11 -3.46 -14.75
N ASN A 229 13.55 -3.31 -16.00
CA ASN A 229 14.45 -2.23 -16.41
C ASN A 229 13.78 -0.83 -16.42
N LEU A 230 12.45 -0.76 -16.56
CA LEU A 230 11.70 0.49 -16.55
C LEU A 230 11.28 0.95 -15.15
N LEU A 231 11.08 0.02 -14.21
CA LEU A 231 10.65 0.32 -12.83
C LEU A 231 11.49 1.40 -12.10
N PRO A 232 12.84 1.43 -12.18
CA PRO A 232 13.63 2.40 -11.43
C PRO A 232 13.32 3.85 -11.80
N ALA A 233 13.07 4.12 -13.08
CA ALA A 233 12.82 5.48 -13.57
C ALA A 233 11.53 6.09 -12.98
N GLU A 234 10.58 5.23 -12.60
CA GLU A 234 9.30 5.62 -12.02
C GLU A 234 9.22 5.37 -10.50
N GLU A 235 10.32 4.90 -9.89
CA GLU A 235 10.41 4.53 -8.47
C GLU A 235 9.32 3.55 -8.01
N LEU A 236 8.97 2.59 -8.88
CA LEU A 236 7.94 1.58 -8.62
C LEU A 236 8.50 0.36 -7.85
N PHE A 237 9.16 0.62 -6.72
CA PHE A 237 9.84 -0.40 -5.92
C PHE A 237 8.95 -1.57 -5.45
N PRO A 238 7.65 -1.37 -5.15
CA PRO A 238 6.78 -2.49 -4.77
C PRO A 238 6.56 -3.53 -5.88
N LEU A 239 6.83 -3.20 -7.15
CA LEU A 239 6.58 -4.12 -8.27
C LEU A 239 7.72 -5.13 -8.50
N TYR A 240 8.89 -4.96 -7.88
CA TYR A 240 10.05 -5.84 -8.13
C TYR A 240 9.83 -7.28 -7.69
N SER A 241 9.29 -7.49 -6.48
CA SER A 241 9.08 -8.83 -5.93
C SER A 241 8.17 -9.66 -6.83
N GLU A 242 7.07 -9.07 -7.31
CA GLU A 242 6.14 -9.68 -8.27
C GLU A 242 6.85 -10.04 -9.58
N GLN A 243 7.67 -9.15 -10.14
CA GLN A 243 8.36 -9.45 -11.40
C GLN A 243 9.38 -10.58 -11.26
N TYR A 244 10.14 -10.62 -10.15
CA TYR A 244 11.05 -11.73 -9.89
C TYR A 244 10.31 -13.04 -9.64
N GLU A 245 9.17 -13.01 -8.94
CA GLU A 245 8.33 -14.19 -8.77
C GLU A 245 7.80 -14.70 -10.13
N ASN A 246 7.36 -13.80 -11.01
CA ASN A 246 6.92 -14.16 -12.36
C ASN A 246 8.04 -14.86 -13.14
N MET A 247 9.29 -14.36 -13.06
CA MET A 247 10.44 -15.02 -13.68
C MET A 247 10.72 -16.39 -13.06
N ALA A 248 10.64 -16.52 -11.73
CA ALA A 248 10.80 -17.79 -11.02
C ALA A 248 9.77 -18.82 -11.49
N ARG A 249 8.52 -18.39 -11.63
CA ARG A 249 7.41 -19.21 -12.12
C ARG A 249 7.63 -19.70 -13.54
N VAL A 250 8.09 -18.83 -14.44
CA VAL A 250 8.40 -19.23 -15.82
C VAL A 250 9.53 -20.26 -15.86
N TYR A 251 10.61 -20.08 -15.09
CA TYR A 251 11.71 -21.05 -15.05
C TYR A 251 11.30 -22.37 -14.39
N PHE A 252 10.39 -22.34 -13.41
CA PHE A 252 9.79 -23.54 -12.83
C PHE A 252 9.07 -24.37 -13.92
N VAL A 253 8.29 -23.70 -14.78
CA VAL A 253 7.60 -24.35 -15.92
C VAL A 253 8.59 -24.93 -16.93
N LEU A 254 9.67 -24.20 -17.22
CA LEU A 254 10.75 -24.65 -18.09
C LEU A 254 11.62 -25.77 -17.49
N ARG A 255 11.35 -26.19 -16.24
CA ARG A 255 12.14 -27.17 -15.47
C ARG A 255 13.60 -26.76 -15.24
N ASP A 256 13.90 -25.46 -15.34
CA ASP A 256 15.20 -24.89 -15.00
C ASP A 256 15.21 -24.53 -13.51
N ARG A 257 15.55 -25.51 -12.67
CA ARG A 257 15.50 -25.39 -11.20
C ARG A 257 16.44 -24.33 -10.66
N GLU A 258 17.63 -24.23 -11.23
CA GLU A 258 18.65 -23.27 -10.80
C GLU A 258 18.15 -21.83 -10.99
N LYS A 259 17.63 -21.50 -12.17
CA LYS A 259 17.11 -20.15 -12.42
C LYS A 259 15.79 -19.89 -11.69
N ALA A 260 14.92 -20.89 -11.56
CA ALA A 260 13.69 -20.76 -10.77
C ALA A 260 14.02 -20.35 -9.33
N GLU A 261 14.93 -21.08 -8.67
CA GLU A 261 15.34 -20.79 -7.29
C GLU A 261 16.03 -19.43 -7.17
N LYS A 262 16.91 -19.08 -8.12
CA LYS A 262 17.55 -17.76 -8.16
C LYS A 262 16.53 -16.62 -8.13
N TYR A 263 15.54 -16.65 -9.00
CA TYR A 263 14.54 -15.57 -9.08
C TYR A 263 13.54 -15.60 -7.92
N ALA A 264 13.22 -16.79 -7.39
CA ALA A 264 12.41 -16.90 -6.17
C ALA A 264 13.11 -16.26 -4.98
N LYS A 265 14.42 -16.50 -4.80
CA LYS A 265 15.23 -15.84 -3.76
C LYS A 265 15.26 -14.33 -3.95
N LEU A 266 15.48 -13.83 -5.16
CA LEU A 266 15.43 -12.38 -5.43
C LEU A 266 14.07 -11.76 -5.08
N SER A 267 12.96 -12.46 -5.36
CA SER A 267 11.63 -12.00 -4.96
C SER A 267 11.49 -11.92 -3.43
N LEU A 268 11.89 -12.98 -2.72
CA LEU A 268 11.84 -13.04 -1.27
C LEU A 268 12.80 -12.05 -0.60
N ASP A 269 13.98 -11.81 -1.18
CA ASP A 269 14.94 -10.80 -0.71
C ASP A 269 14.31 -9.40 -0.78
N VAL A 270 13.64 -9.05 -1.88
CA VAL A 270 12.91 -7.78 -2.00
C VAL A 270 11.82 -7.67 -0.93
N LEU A 271 11.07 -8.74 -0.68
CA LEU A 271 10.06 -8.76 0.38
C LEU A 271 10.67 -8.62 1.77
N ALA A 272 11.84 -9.21 2.02
CA ALA A 272 12.56 -9.11 3.28
C ALA A 272 13.11 -7.70 3.51
N GLU A 273 13.74 -7.13 2.48
CA GLU A 273 14.20 -5.74 2.48
C GLU A 273 13.06 -4.79 2.77
N GLN A 274 11.89 -4.99 2.15
CA GLN A 274 10.69 -4.21 2.39
C GLN A 274 10.01 -4.53 3.73
N GLY A 275 10.52 -5.50 4.49
CA GLY A 275 10.00 -5.89 5.80
C GLY A 275 8.64 -6.60 5.75
N TYR A 276 8.22 -7.16 4.62
CA TYR A 276 7.05 -8.05 4.56
C TYR A 276 7.34 -9.42 5.18
N ILE A 277 8.60 -9.82 5.22
CA ILE A 277 9.10 -11.01 5.91
C ILE A 277 10.38 -10.67 6.67
N ASP A 278 10.70 -11.39 7.76
CA ASP A 278 11.91 -11.10 8.55
C ASP A 278 13.20 -11.44 7.79
N ARG A 279 13.19 -12.58 7.08
CA ARG A 279 14.29 -13.11 6.29
C ARG A 279 13.79 -14.18 5.34
N VAL A 280 14.55 -14.46 4.30
CA VAL A 280 14.32 -15.63 3.45
C VAL A 280 14.57 -16.91 4.26
N LYS A 281 13.54 -17.76 4.38
CA LYS A 281 13.61 -19.07 5.03
C LYS A 281 13.30 -20.18 4.00
N PRO A 282 13.89 -21.37 4.10
CA PRO A 282 13.65 -22.47 3.16
C PRO A 282 12.16 -22.80 2.97
N GLU A 283 11.36 -22.72 4.03
CA GLU A 283 9.93 -23.06 4.01
C GLU A 283 9.11 -22.11 3.11
N LEU A 284 9.59 -20.88 2.90
CA LEU A 284 8.96 -19.92 1.97
C LEU A 284 9.15 -20.35 0.51
N LEU A 285 10.31 -20.92 0.19
CA LEU A 285 10.56 -21.48 -1.15
C LEU A 285 9.67 -22.70 -1.36
N ASP A 286 9.58 -23.60 -0.38
CA ASP A 286 8.71 -24.79 -0.46
C ASP A 286 7.24 -24.41 -0.66
N THR A 287 6.78 -23.39 0.06
CA THR A 287 5.42 -22.83 -0.10
C THR A 287 5.22 -22.27 -1.50
N MET A 288 6.19 -21.54 -2.03
CA MET A 288 6.15 -20.99 -3.39
C MET A 288 6.09 -22.11 -4.45
N TRP A 289 6.89 -23.17 -4.30
CA TRP A 289 6.89 -24.31 -5.20
C TRP A 289 5.60 -25.09 -5.18
N LYS A 290 5.01 -25.29 -4.00
CA LYS A 290 3.70 -25.91 -3.86
C LYS A 290 2.64 -25.12 -4.62
N ARG A 291 2.61 -23.79 -4.42
CA ARG A 291 1.69 -22.91 -5.16
C ARG A 291 1.87 -23.02 -6.67
N PHE A 292 3.11 -22.95 -7.18
CA PHE A 292 3.35 -23.07 -8.62
C PHE A 292 2.92 -24.44 -9.18
N ALA A 293 3.11 -25.52 -8.41
CA ALA A 293 2.66 -26.85 -8.81
C ALA A 293 1.12 -26.97 -8.83
N ASP A 294 0.45 -26.40 -7.83
CA ASP A 294 -1.02 -26.40 -7.75
C ASP A 294 -1.65 -25.59 -8.89
N GLU A 295 -1.07 -24.43 -9.22
CA GLU A 295 -1.48 -23.61 -10.38
C GLU A 295 -1.31 -24.38 -11.71
N GLN A 296 -0.17 -25.07 -11.91
CA GLN A 296 0.03 -25.89 -13.11
C GLN A 296 -0.95 -27.06 -13.23
N ALA A 297 -1.41 -27.57 -12.08
CA ALA A 297 -2.40 -28.64 -12.02
C ALA A 297 -3.85 -28.14 -12.12
N GLY A 298 -4.07 -26.83 -12.26
CA GLY A 298 -5.41 -26.24 -12.33
C GLY A 298 -6.20 -26.33 -11.02
N LYS A 299 -5.51 -26.36 -9.87
CA LYS A 299 -6.11 -26.52 -8.54
C LYS A 299 -6.39 -25.18 -7.84
N VAL A 300 -6.16 -24.06 -8.51
CA VAL A 300 -6.25 -22.69 -7.98
C VAL A 300 -7.08 -21.84 -8.93
#